data_AF-A0A945QZZ6-F1
#
_entry.id   AF-A0A945QZZ6-F1
#
_cell.length_a   1.000
_cell.length_b   1.000
_cell.length_c   1.000
_cell.angle_alpha   90.00
_cell.angle_beta   90.00
_cell.angle_gamma   90.00
#
_symmetry.space_group_name_H-M   'P 1'
#
loop_
_entity.id
_entity.type
_entity.pdbx_description
1 polymer ?
#
loop_
_entity_poly.entity_id
_entity_poly.type
_entity_poly.pdbx_seq_one_letter_code
_entity_poly.pdbx_strand_id
1 'polypeptide(L)' 'QWLDRIAGNDPGQTQVVTTIGDERSINAFFRLGSEEIRQNLALDQATDEMTFLALRKRRNDW' A
#
# COMPACT_ATOMS: atom_id res chain seq x y z
N GLN A 1 -15.00 -8.61 -1.16
CA GLN A 1 -13.80 -7.75 -1.28
C GLN A 1 -12.64 -8.59 -1.80
N TRP A 2 -11.58 -7.98 -2.38
CA TRP A 2 -10.45 -8.74 -2.95
C TRP A 2 -9.81 -9.73 -1.96
N LEU A 3 -9.79 -9.39 -0.66
CA LEU A 3 -9.36 -10.25 0.44
C LEU A 3 -10.12 -11.58 0.49
N ASP A 4 -11.44 -11.56 0.29
CA ASP A 4 -12.27 -12.77 0.32
C ASP A 4 -11.92 -13.73 -0.83
N ARG A 5 -11.40 -13.23 -1.96
CA ARG A 5 -10.96 -14.06 -3.09
C ARG A 5 -9.66 -14.80 -2.82
N ILE A 6 -8.85 -14.30 -1.88
CA ILE A 6 -7.53 -14.85 -1.56
C ILE A 6 -7.49 -15.49 -0.17
N ALA A 7 -8.55 -15.36 0.61
CA ALA A 7 -8.68 -15.98 1.91
C ALA A 7 -8.57 -17.51 1.79
N GLY A 8 -7.57 -18.09 2.46
CA GLY A 8 -7.30 -19.52 2.43
C GLY A 8 -6.31 -20.00 1.36
N ASN A 9 -5.82 -19.11 0.49
CA ASN A 9 -4.79 -19.45 -0.49
C ASN A 9 -3.39 -19.28 0.12
N ASP A 10 -2.47 -20.20 -0.21
CA ASP A 10 -1.05 -20.05 0.11
C ASP A 10 -0.44 -18.92 -0.76
N PRO A 11 0.09 -17.84 -0.16
CA PRO A 11 0.68 -16.71 -0.89
C PRO A 11 1.81 -17.10 -1.85
N GLY A 12 2.50 -18.23 -1.61
CA GLY A 12 3.61 -18.70 -2.45
C GLY A 12 3.18 -19.59 -3.63
N GLN A 13 1.94 -20.07 -3.64
CA GLN A 13 1.46 -21.04 -4.63
C GLN A 13 0.40 -20.47 -5.56
N THR A 14 -0.32 -19.42 -5.12
CA THR A 14 -1.42 -18.85 -5.88
C THR A 14 -1.04 -17.48 -6.43
N GLN A 15 -1.00 -17.37 -7.76
CA GLN A 15 -0.90 -16.06 -8.38
C GLN A 15 -2.16 -15.24 -8.08
N VAL A 16 -2.02 -14.19 -7.28
CA VAL A 16 -3.10 -13.25 -6.99
C VAL A 16 -3.19 -12.24 -8.14
N VAL A 17 -4.33 -12.25 -8.84
CA VAL A 17 -4.65 -11.22 -9.84
C VAL A 17 -5.53 -10.16 -9.19
N THR A 18 -5.02 -8.94 -9.10
CA THR A 18 -5.77 -7.77 -8.63
C THR A 18 -6.26 -6.91 -9.80
N THR A 19 -7.38 -6.22 -9.60
CA THR A 19 -7.83 -5.17 -10.53
C THR A 19 -7.24 -3.83 -10.11
N ILE A 20 -7.24 -2.85 -11.03
CA ILE A 20 -6.87 -1.47 -10.69
C ILE A 20 -7.72 -0.89 -9.55
N GLY A 21 -8.99 -1.29 -9.46
CA GLY A 21 -9.87 -0.90 -8.36
C GLY A 21 -9.40 -1.45 -7.01
N ASP A 22 -8.95 -2.70 -6.98
CA ASP A 22 -8.39 -3.32 -5.77
C ASP A 22 -7.10 -2.61 -5.36
N GLU A 23 -6.18 -2.38 -6.31
CA GLU A 23 -4.92 -1.70 -6.06
C GLU A 23 -5.11 -0.31 -5.46
N ARG A 24 -6.09 0.48 -5.93
CA ARG A 24 -6.42 1.78 -5.32
C ARG A 24 -6.84 1.68 -3.85
N SER A 25 -7.41 0.55 -3.44
CA SER A 25 -7.86 0.34 -2.06
C SER A 25 -6.76 -0.14 -1.11
N ILE A 26 -5.74 -0.85 -1.61
CA ILE A 26 -4.73 -1.51 -0.75
C ILE A 26 -3.30 -1.03 -0.94
N ASN A 27 -2.94 -0.57 -2.14
CA ASN A 27 -1.58 -0.20 -2.45
C ASN A 27 -1.28 1.17 -1.86
N ALA A 28 -0.32 1.23 -0.94
CA ALA A 28 0.08 2.47 -0.28
C ALA A 28 0.52 3.56 -1.27
N PHE A 29 1.12 3.19 -2.41
CA PHE A 29 1.56 4.15 -3.43
C PHE A 29 0.41 4.78 -4.21
N PHE A 30 -0.78 4.17 -4.23
CA PHE A 30 -1.99 4.79 -4.77
C PHE A 30 -2.77 5.61 -3.72
N ARG A 31 -2.31 5.62 -2.47
CA ARG A 31 -3.00 6.22 -1.31
C ARG A 31 -2.15 7.31 -0.63
N LEU A 32 -1.35 8.06 -1.39
CA LEU A 32 -0.41 9.07 -0.84
C LEU A 32 -1.09 10.19 -0.05
N GLY A 33 -2.35 10.51 -0.37
CA GLY A 33 -3.19 11.45 0.37
C GLY A 33 -3.83 10.89 1.64
N SER A 34 -3.57 9.63 2.00
CA SER A 34 -4.14 9.00 3.20
C SER A 34 -3.47 9.54 4.45
N GLU A 35 -4.23 10.31 5.24
CA GLU A 35 -3.76 10.90 6.50
C GLU A 35 -3.19 9.83 7.46
N GLU A 36 -3.85 8.67 7.53
CA GLU A 36 -3.36 7.51 8.29
C GLU A 36 -1.94 7.09 7.87
N ILE A 37 -1.64 7.06 6.58
CA ILE A 37 -0.31 6.66 6.07
C ILE A 37 0.71 7.73 6.44
N ARG A 38 0.36 9.01 6.27
CA ARG A 38 1.25 10.14 6.59
C ARG A 38 1.60 10.18 8.07
N GLN A 39 0.63 9.97 8.95
CA GLN A 39 0.84 9.88 10.40
C GLN A 39 1.73 8.70 10.78
N ASN A 40 1.53 7.53 10.17
CA ASN A 40 2.37 6.35 10.40
C ASN A 40 3.81 6.48 9.89
N LEU A 41 4.06 7.43 8.98
CA LEU A 41 5.41 7.79 8.53
C LEU A 41 6.04 8.89 9.39
N ALA A 42 5.32 9.41 10.40
CA ALA A 42 5.73 10.51 11.26
C ALA A 42 6.20 11.75 10.47
N LEU A 43 5.57 12.01 9.33
CA LEU A 43 5.85 13.17 8.48
C LEU A 43 4.88 14.30 8.83
N ASP A 44 5.38 15.42 9.35
CA ASP A 44 4.57 16.63 9.55
C ASP A 44 4.32 17.34 8.21
N GLN A 45 3.09 17.79 7.98
CA GLN A 45 2.64 18.47 6.75
C GLN A 45 3.13 17.82 5.44
N ALA A 46 3.12 16.48 5.37
CA ALA A 46 3.70 15.74 4.25
C ALA A 46 3.00 16.02 2.91
N THR A 47 3.77 16.30 1.86
CA THR A 47 3.28 16.26 0.49
C THR A 47 3.19 14.82 -0.02
N ASP A 48 2.50 14.60 -1.14
CA ASP A 48 2.45 13.28 -1.79
C ASP A 48 3.85 12.79 -2.18
N GLU A 49 4.72 13.70 -2.63
CA GLU A 49 6.11 13.38 -2.99
C GLU A 49 6.92 12.90 -1.77
N MET A 50 6.85 13.63 -0.65
CA MET A 50 7.52 13.23 0.59
C MET A 50 7.00 11.88 1.10
N THR A 51 5.69 11.68 1.03
CA THR A 51 5.03 10.43 1.41
C THR A 51 5.51 9.28 0.52
N PHE A 52 5.60 9.49 -0.79
CA PHE A 52 6.09 8.49 -1.74
C PHE A 52 7.53 8.08 -1.45
N LEU A 53 8.43 9.06 -1.24
CA LEU A 53 9.84 8.79 -0.95
C LEU A 53 10.01 8.03 0.36
N ALA A 54 9.29 8.41 1.40
CA ALA A 54 9.32 7.72 2.69
C ALA A 54 8.81 6.26 2.58
N LEU A 55 7.69 6.04 1.88
CA LEU A 55 7.19 4.69 1.59
C LEU A 55 8.20 3.85 0.80
N ARG A 56 8.80 4.43 -0.25
CA ARG A 56 9.78 3.72 -1.07
C ARG A 56 11.03 3.37 -0.28
N LYS A 57 11.52 4.28 0.57
CA LYS A 57 12.63 4.01 1.49
C LYS A 57 12.28 2.86 2.42
N ARG A 58 11.15 2.94 3.13
CA ARG A 58 10.71 1.89 4.07
C ARG A 58 10.59 0.51 3.40
N ARG A 59 10.11 0.47 2.15
CA ARG A 59 10.02 -0.79 1.38
C ARG A 59 11.39 -1.32 0.94
N ASN A 60 12.37 -0.46 0.68
CA ASN A 60 13.73 -0.89 0.32
C ASN A 60 14.50 -1.47 1.52
N ASP A 61 14.15 -1.01 2.72
CA ASP A 61 14.81 -1.41 3.97
C ASP A 61 14.17 -2.68 4.60
N TRP A 62 13.10 -3.24 4.00
CA TRP A 62 12.43 -4.48 4.41
C TRP A 62 12.95 -5.67 3.63
#